data_AF-A0A3D2EMY8-F1
#
_entry.id   AF-A0A3D2EMY8-F1
#
_cell.length_a   1.000
_cell.length_b   1.000
_cell.length_c   1.000
_cell.angle_alpha   90.00
_cell.angle_beta   90.00
_cell.angle_gamma   90.00
#
_symmetry.space_group_name_H-M   'P 1'
#
loop_
_entity.id
_entity.type
_entity.pdbx_description
1 polymer ?
#
loop_
_entity_poly.entity_id
_entity_poly.type
_entity_poly.pdbx_seq_one_letter_code
_entity_poly.pdbx_strand_id
1 'polypeptide(L)' 'MHLWLFTARDKPGRLETRKATRPTHRDYITRKDLPAEMVFGSPLLDENGDMNGTWLVLLADSKADVEAFCAGDPYSAA' A
#
# COMPACT_ATOMS: atom_id res chain seq x y z
N MET A 1 13.75 -14.61 -2.30
CA MET A 1 13.18 -13.26 -2.47
C MET A 1 12.86 -12.97 -3.93
N HIS A 2 11.63 -12.56 -4.20
CA HIS A 2 11.09 -12.21 -5.52
C HIS A 2 10.49 -10.81 -5.46
N LEU A 3 10.41 -10.13 -6.61
CA LEU A 3 9.65 -8.89 -6.73
C LEU A 3 8.18 -9.19 -7.02
N TRP A 4 7.30 -8.56 -6.26
CA TRP A 4 5.86 -8.69 -6.36
C TRP A 4 5.24 -7.34 -6.69
N LEU A 5 4.31 -7.31 -7.63
CA LEU A 5 3.47 -6.14 -7.89
C LEU A 5 2.19 -6.27 -7.08
N PHE A 6 1.97 -5.32 -6.17
CA PHE A 6 0.72 -5.17 -5.43
C PHE A 6 -0.05 -3.97 -5.97
N THR A 7 -1.35 -4.12 -6.17
CA THR A 7 -2.26 -3.02 -6.48
C THR A 7 -3.52 -3.12 -5.63
N ALA A 8 -4.02 -1.97 -5.17
CA ALA A 8 -5.29 -1.86 -4.46
C ALA A 8 -6.01 -0.58 -4.88
N ARG A 9 -7.33 -0.64 -4.98
CA ARG A 9 -8.18 0.52 -5.26
C ARG A 9 -8.98 0.88 -4.02
N ASP A 10 -9.10 2.18 -3.78
CA ASP A 10 -9.93 2.70 -2.71
C ASP A 10 -11.41 2.47 -3.07
N LYS A 11 -12.26 2.36 -2.05
CA LYS A 11 -13.71 2.41 -2.28
C LYS A 11 -14.11 3.82 -2.76
N PRO A 12 -15.23 3.98 -3.49
CA PRO A 12 -15.70 5.29 -3.94
C PRO A 12 -15.87 6.28 -2.77
N GLY A 13 -15.47 7.54 -2.98
CA GLY A 13 -15.65 8.62 -2.01
C GLY A 13 -14.72 8.60 -0.79
N ARG A 14 -13.59 7.87 -0.86
CA ARG A 14 -12.67 7.69 0.29
C ARG A 14 -11.44 8.59 0.31
N LEU A 15 -11.37 9.61 -0.54
CA LEU A 15 -10.20 10.48 -0.68
C LEU A 15 -9.76 11.12 0.64
N GLU A 16 -10.70 11.67 1.41
CA GLU A 16 -10.37 12.34 2.68
C GLU A 16 -9.91 11.35 3.76
N THR A 17 -10.55 10.17 3.85
CA THR A 17 -10.06 9.08 4.71
C THR A 17 -8.64 8.67 4.32
N ARG A 18 -8.37 8.50 3.02
CA ARG A 18 -7.04 8.19 2.51
C ARG A 18 -6.03 9.26 2.92
N LYS A 19 -6.32 10.55 2.73
CA LYS A 19 -5.43 11.65 3.13
C LYS A 19 -5.13 11.62 4.62
N ALA A 20 -6.14 11.37 5.46
CA ALA A 20 -5.97 11.28 6.91
C ALA A 20 -5.13 10.07 7.34
N THR A 21 -5.30 8.91 6.70
CA THR A 21 -4.56 7.66 7.01
C THR A 21 -3.18 7.58 6.35
N ARG A 22 -2.92 8.40 5.33
CA ARG A 22 -1.69 8.34 4.53
C ARG A 22 -0.39 8.47 5.35
N PRO A 23 -0.27 9.34 6.36
CA PRO A 23 0.95 9.41 7.17
C PRO A 23 1.27 8.09 7.86
N THR A 24 0.30 7.49 8.56
CA THR A 24 0.50 6.20 9.25
C THR A 24 0.75 5.05 8.28
N HIS A 25 0.10 5.07 7.11
CA HIS A 25 0.41 4.12 6.03
C HIS A 25 1.88 4.24 5.57
N ARG A 26 2.37 5.47 5.35
CA ARG A 26 3.76 5.71 4.91
C ARG A 26 4.78 5.26 5.96
N ASP A 27 4.48 5.52 7.23
CA ASP A 27 5.34 5.07 8.34
C ASP A 27 5.37 3.54 8.40
N TYR A 28 4.25 2.86 8.16
CA TYR A 28 4.19 1.40 8.09
C TYR A 28 5.02 0.85 6.92
N ILE A 29 4.71 1.23 5.67
CA ILE A 29 5.32 0.59 4.48
C ILE A 29 6.83 0.85 4.33
N THR A 30 7.40 1.83 5.03
CA THR A 30 8.83 2.16 4.98
C THR A 30 9.66 1.41 6.04
N ARG A 31 9.00 0.71 6.96
CA ARG A 31 9.66 -0.17 7.93
C ARG A 31 10.37 -1.34 7.25
N LYS A 32 11.48 -1.76 7.84
CA LYS A 32 12.34 -2.84 7.34
C LYS A 32 12.18 -4.16 8.12
N ASP A 33 11.38 -4.15 9.18
CA ASP A 33 11.08 -5.31 10.02
C ASP A 33 9.75 -5.99 9.66
N LEU A 34 9.17 -5.66 8.50
CA LEU A 34 7.93 -6.24 8.00
C LEU A 34 8.18 -7.50 7.16
N PRO A 35 7.17 -8.37 6.97
CA PRO A 35 7.29 -9.57 6.14
C PRO A 35 7.66 -9.32 4.68
N ALA A 36 7.39 -8.11 4.17
CA ALA A 36 7.79 -7.67 2.84
C ALA A 36 8.41 -6.28 2.91
N GLU A 37 9.36 -6.00 2.01
CA GLU A 37 10.00 -4.68 1.89
C GLU A 37 9.40 -3.91 0.72
N MET A 38 8.94 -2.68 0.96
CA MET A 38 8.61 -1.74 -0.13
C MET A 38 9.89 -1.26 -0.82
N VAL A 39 10.02 -1.60 -2.11
CA VAL A 39 11.13 -1.14 -2.97
C VAL A 39 10.78 0.20 -3.59
N PHE A 40 9.60 0.29 -4.22
CA PHE A 40 9.12 1.49 -4.89
C PHE A 40 7.59 1.45 -5.03
N GLY A 41 6.95 2.61 -5.16
CA GLY A 41 5.51 2.67 -5.40
C GLY A 41 4.96 4.09 -5.35
N SER A 42 3.68 4.22 -5.72
CA SER A 42 2.97 5.50 -5.78
C SER A 42 1.46 5.29 -5.59
N PRO A 43 0.69 6.33 -5.19
CA PRO A 43 -0.74 6.31 -5.41
C PRO A 43 -1.08 6.08 -6.89
N LEU A 44 -2.19 5.38 -7.12
CA LEU A 44 -2.97 5.48 -8.35
C LEU A 44 -3.76 6.80 -8.28
N LEU A 45 -3.89 7.46 -9.43
CA LEU A 45 -4.63 8.71 -9.57
C LEU A 45 -5.85 8.48 -10.46
N ASP A 46 -6.93 9.21 -10.20
CA ASP A 46 -8.07 9.32 -11.10
C ASP A 46 -7.84 10.42 -12.17
N GLU A 47 -8.85 10.67 -12.99
CA GLU A 47 -8.81 11.65 -14.08
C GLU A 47 -8.65 13.11 -13.60
N ASN A 48 -8.99 13.40 -12.34
CA ASN A 48 -8.83 14.71 -11.73
C ASN A 48 -7.44 14.86 -11.06
N GLY A 49 -6.62 13.81 -11.05
CA GLY A 49 -5.35 13.77 -10.34
C GLY A 49 -5.48 13.46 -8.85
N ASP A 50 -6.67 13.09 -8.38
CA ASP A 50 -6.90 12.70 -6.99
C ASP A 50 -6.49 11.25 -6.77
N MET A 51 -5.97 10.95 -5.57
CA MET A 51 -5.54 9.59 -5.25
C MET A 51 -6.74 8.65 -5.06
N ASN A 52 -6.73 7.51 -5.73
CA ASN A 52 -7.83 6.52 -5.68
C ASN A 52 -7.38 5.07 -5.49
N GLY A 53 -6.13 4.87 -5.11
CA GLY A 53 -5.56 3.54 -4.91
C GLY A 53 -4.05 3.57 -4.74
N THR A 54 -3.43 2.41 -4.65
CA THR A 54 -2.00 2.25 -4.42
C THR A 54 -1.46 1.19 -5.36
N TRP A 55 -0.23 1.39 -5.83
CA TRP A 55 0.57 0.32 -6.38
C TRP A 55 1.96 0.32 -5.73
N LEU A 56 2.47 -0.86 -5.43
CA LEU A 56 3.78 -1.06 -4.82
C LEU A 56 4.52 -2.21 -5.51
N VAL A 57 5.83 -2.08 -5.63
CA VAL A 57 6.77 -3.18 -5.85
C VAL A 57 7.33 -3.58 -4.51
N LEU A 58 7.09 -4.84 -4.14
CA LEU A 58 7.51 -5.43 -2.87
C LEU A 58 8.57 -6.50 -3.12
N LEU A 59 9.60 -6.55 -2.28
CA LEU A 59 10.52 -7.68 -2.20
C LEU A 59 10.06 -8.60 -1.06
N ALA A 60 9.75 -9.85 -1.37
CA ALA A 60 9.27 -10.83 -0.39
C ALA A 60 9.63 -12.26 -0.82
N ASP A 61 9.70 -13.19 0.14
CA ASP A 61 10.00 -14.59 -0.15
C ASP A 61 8.80 -15.35 -0.72
N SER A 62 7.61 -15.06 -0.22
CA SER A 62 6.38 -15.73 -0.64
C SER A 62 5.20 -14.78 -0.85
N LYS A 63 4.15 -15.30 -1.49
CA LYS A 63 2.87 -14.59 -1.60
C LYS A 63 2.24 -14.33 -0.22
N ALA A 64 2.39 -15.27 0.71
CA ALA A 64 1.83 -15.15 2.05
C ALA A 64 2.46 -13.97 2.82
N ASP A 65 3.75 -13.70 2.62
CA ASP A 65 4.42 -12.55 3.23
C ASP A 65 3.89 -11.23 2.67
N VAL A 66 3.61 -11.17 1.36
CA VAL A 66 2.96 -10.03 0.72
C VAL A 66 1.56 -9.82 1.28
N GLU A 67 0.77 -10.88 1.41
CA GLU A 67 -0.58 -10.82 1.97
C GLU A 67 -0.56 -10.35 3.43
N ALA A 68 0.38 -10.83 4.24
CA ALA A 68 0.57 -10.39 5.62
C ALA A 68 0.98 -8.92 5.71
N PHE A 69 1.91 -8.47 4.85
CA PHE A 69 2.29 -7.07 4.73
C PHE A 69 1.07 -6.19 4.39
N CYS A 70 0.27 -6.58 3.40
CA CYS A 70 -0.93 -5.83 3.00
C CYS A 70 -2.00 -5.82 4.09
N ALA A 71 -2.20 -6.93 4.81
CA ALA A 71 -3.16 -7.01 5.90
C ALA A 71 -2.81 -6.09 7.08
N GLY A 72 -1.52 -5.86 7.34
CA GLY A 72 -1.04 -4.95 8.39
C GLY A 72 -1.03 -3.47 8.00
N ASP A 73 -1.25 -3.14 6.72
CA ASP A 73 -1.27 -1.75 6.25
C ASP A 73 -2.46 -0.98 6.86
N PRO A 74 -2.26 0.21 7.46
CA PRO A 74 -3.34 1.05 7.98
C PRO A 74 -4.47 1.35 7.00
N TYR A 75 -4.21 1.38 5.69
CA TYR A 75 -5.28 1.53 4.70
C TYR A 75 -6.26 0.34 4.68
N SER A 76 -5.82 -0.87 5.03
CA SER A 76 -6.67 -2.07 5.05
C SER A 76 -7.76 -2.01 6.12
N ALA A 77 -7.53 -1.27 7.20
CA ALA A 77 -8.49 -1.07 8.29
C ALA A 77 -9.38 0.18 8.12
N ALA A 78 -9.08 1.05 7.15
CA ALA A 78 -9.68 2.37 7.03
C ALA A 78 -11.05 2.38 6.35
#